data_AF-A0A3C2B1B9-F1
#
_entry.id   AF-A0A3C2B1B9-F1
#
_cell.length_a   1.000
_cell.length_b   1.000
_cell.length_c   1.000
_cell.angle_alpha   90.00
_cell.angle_beta   90.00
_cell.angle_gamma   90.00
#
_symmetry.space_group_name_H-M   'P 1'
#
loop_
_entity.id
_entity.type
_entity.pdbx_description
1 polymer ?
#
loop_
_entity_poly.entity_id
_entity_poly.type
_entity_poly.pdbx_seq_one_letter_code
_entity_poly.pdbx_strand_id
1 'polypeptide(L)'
;MDGEVVRGPQGNGEEEWLRLMDDDFLDVATARFEAAPDEWLVTVATMELVSEDPLESELRAAVVNALTSVPGVAKVSESDTGVWLVVGDTSGEQLTIAAAGVVDQFADQIVAYLDSLG
;
A
#
# COMPACT_ATOMS: atom_id res chain seq x y z
N MET A 1 -10.64 -1.18 -10.43
CA MET A 1 -10.87 -2.64 -10.30
C MET A 1 -11.10 -2.88 -8.82
N ASP A 2 -12.16 -3.57 -8.40
CA ASP A 2 -12.50 -3.65 -6.97
C ASP A 2 -11.97 -4.96 -6.38
N GLY A 3 -10.74 -4.91 -5.86
CA GLY A 3 -10.13 -6.02 -5.11
C GLY A 3 -10.70 -6.12 -3.70
N GLU A 4 -10.98 -7.35 -3.24
CA GLU A 4 -11.45 -7.58 -1.88
C GLU A 4 -10.30 -7.44 -0.88
N VAL A 5 -10.52 -6.65 0.19
CA VAL A 5 -9.58 -6.56 1.32
C VAL A 5 -9.94 -7.63 2.33
N VAL A 6 -9.02 -8.55 2.57
CA VAL A 6 -9.19 -9.69 3.47
C VAL A 6 -8.09 -9.72 4.50
N ARG A 7 -8.38 -10.32 5.66
CA ARG A 7 -7.35 -10.66 6.63
C ARG A 7 -6.56 -11.87 6.11
N GLY A 8 -5.24 -11.71 5.97
CA GLY A 8 -4.33 -12.76 5.52
C GLY A 8 -4.15 -13.87 6.56
N PRO A 9 -3.65 -15.06 6.17
CA PRO A 9 -3.20 -16.06 7.12
C PRO A 9 -2.08 -15.47 7.99
N GLN A 10 -2.09 -15.72 9.31
CA GLN A 10 -1.02 -15.28 10.21
C GLN A 10 0.33 -15.87 9.73
N GLY A 11 1.13 -15.09 9.01
CA GLY A 11 2.49 -15.42 8.60
C GLY A 11 3.49 -15.25 9.74
N ASN A 12 4.69 -14.76 9.44
CA ASN A 12 5.70 -14.39 10.47
C ASN A 12 5.34 -13.10 11.25
N GLY A 13 4.21 -12.45 10.94
CA GLY A 13 3.66 -11.30 11.66
C GLY A 13 2.48 -11.69 12.55
N GLU A 14 2.11 -10.83 13.49
CA GLU A 14 0.93 -11.04 14.34
C GLU A 14 -0.37 -10.90 13.53
N GLU A 15 -0.38 -9.99 12.56
CA GLU A 15 -1.54 -9.66 11.74
C GLU A 15 -1.13 -9.19 10.35
N GLU A 16 -1.91 -9.59 9.34
CA GLU A 16 -1.73 -9.20 7.95
C GLU A 16 -3.09 -8.94 7.29
N TRP A 17 -3.13 -7.95 6.40
CA TRP A 17 -4.27 -7.63 5.54
C TRP A 17 -3.82 -7.49 4.10
N LEU A 18 -4.54 -8.15 3.21
CA LEU A 18 -4.22 -8.23 1.79
C LEU A 18 -5.39 -7.70 0.99
N ARG A 19 -5.12 -6.90 -0.02
CA ARG A 19 -6.05 -6.73 -1.12
C ARG A 19 -5.76 -7.81 -2.15
N LEU A 20 -6.78 -8.60 -2.49
CA LEU A 20 -6.69 -9.62 -3.53
C LEU A 20 -7.02 -8.99 -4.89
N MET A 21 -6.06 -9.00 -5.81
CA MET A 21 -6.24 -8.64 -7.21
C MET A 21 -5.94 -9.84 -8.10
N ASP A 22 -6.52 -9.87 -9.31
CA ASP A 22 -6.08 -10.81 -10.35
C ASP A 22 -4.72 -10.40 -10.94
N ASP A 23 -4.43 -9.10 -10.88
CA ASP A 23 -3.17 -8.48 -11.32
C ASP A 23 -2.29 -8.17 -10.11
N ASP A 24 -1.33 -9.06 -9.81
CA ASP A 24 -0.44 -8.97 -8.63
C ASP A 24 0.31 -7.63 -8.52
N PHE A 25 0.56 -6.95 -9.64
CA PHE A 25 1.24 -5.65 -9.64
C PHE A 25 0.40 -4.52 -9.05
N LEU A 26 -0.91 -4.72 -8.89
CA LEU A 26 -1.80 -3.79 -8.20
C LEU A 26 -1.93 -4.15 -6.70
N ASP A 27 -1.31 -5.21 -6.20
CA ASP A 27 -1.52 -5.64 -4.83
C ASP A 27 -1.10 -4.60 -3.78
N VAL A 28 -1.85 -4.63 -2.69
CA VAL A 28 -1.57 -3.86 -1.48
C VAL A 28 -1.63 -4.81 -0.29
N ALA A 29 -0.59 -4.80 0.52
CA ALA A 29 -0.50 -5.61 1.72
C ALA A 29 -0.13 -4.73 2.92
N THR A 30 -0.66 -5.06 4.09
CA THR A 30 -0.20 -4.49 5.35
C THR A 30 0.07 -5.58 6.36
N ALA A 31 1.14 -5.42 7.14
CA ALA A 31 1.55 -6.39 8.14
C ALA A 31 2.00 -5.70 9.42
N ARG A 32 1.70 -6.32 10.56
CA ARG A 32 2.18 -5.91 11.87
C ARG A 32 3.09 -6.96 12.48
N PHE A 33 4.23 -6.54 13.01
CA PHE A 33 5.14 -7.43 13.72
C PHE A 33 4.80 -7.51 15.21
N GLU A 34 4.88 -8.71 15.77
CA GLU A 34 4.64 -8.95 17.21
C GLU A 34 5.58 -8.11 18.10
N ALA A 35 6.82 -7.89 17.64
CA ALA A 35 7.82 -7.10 18.38
C ALA A 35 7.54 -5.60 18.38
N ALA A 36 6.63 -5.11 17.54
CA ALA A 36 6.31 -3.70 17.35
C ALA A 36 4.79 -3.52 17.13
N PRO A 37 3.96 -3.66 18.18
CA PRO A 37 2.50 -3.71 18.07
C PRO A 37 1.84 -2.37 17.67
N ASP A 38 2.61 -1.27 17.66
CA ASP A 38 2.15 0.04 17.21
C ASP A 38 2.63 0.38 15.79
N GLU A 39 3.32 -0.55 15.12
CA GLU A 39 3.95 -0.35 13.81
C GLU A 39 3.35 -1.27 12.74
N TRP A 40 2.94 -0.66 11.63
CA TRP A 40 2.47 -1.35 10.44
C TRP A 40 3.46 -1.14 9.29
N LEU A 41 3.78 -2.21 8.58
CA LEU A 41 4.32 -2.10 7.22
C LEU A 41 3.17 -2.04 6.23
N VAL A 42 3.26 -1.13 5.27
CA VAL A 42 2.37 -1.02 4.12
C VAL A 42 3.21 -1.22 2.87
N THR A 43 2.84 -2.20 2.06
CA THR A 43 3.48 -2.53 0.78
C THR A 43 2.52 -2.25 -0.35
N VAL A 44 2.97 -1.51 -1.37
CA VAL A 44 2.22 -1.21 -2.60
C VAL A 44 3.03 -1.71 -3.78
N ALA A 45 2.63 -2.85 -4.37
CA ALA A 45 3.43 -3.56 -5.36
C ALA A 45 3.76 -2.71 -6.60
N THR A 46 2.81 -1.88 -7.05
CA THR A 46 2.97 -1.02 -8.23
C THR A 46 4.19 -0.10 -8.15
N MET A 47 4.56 0.33 -6.94
CA MET A 47 5.64 1.29 -6.73
C MET A 47 7.03 0.73 -7.05
N GLU A 48 7.18 -0.60 -7.14
CA GLU A 48 8.41 -1.22 -7.63
C GLU A 48 8.53 -1.15 -9.17
N LEU A 49 7.42 -0.95 -9.87
CA LEU A 49 7.37 -0.97 -11.33
C LEU A 49 7.31 0.43 -11.93
N VAL A 50 6.58 1.35 -11.29
CA VAL A 50 6.47 2.75 -11.74
C VAL A 50 7.67 3.54 -11.25
N SER A 51 8.62 3.82 -12.15
CA SER A 51 9.89 4.47 -11.80
C SER A 51 10.16 5.82 -12.50
N GLU A 52 9.23 6.29 -13.35
CA GLU A 52 9.41 7.52 -14.12
C GLU A 52 8.47 8.65 -13.70
N ASP A 53 9.02 9.86 -13.64
CA ASP A 53 8.27 11.08 -13.39
C ASP A 53 7.44 11.50 -14.62
N PRO A 54 6.24 12.06 -14.43
CA PRO A 54 5.67 12.51 -13.15
C PRO A 54 4.89 11.43 -12.39
N LEU A 55 4.61 10.27 -12.99
CA LEU A 55 3.69 9.28 -12.43
C LEU A 55 4.22 8.70 -11.11
N GLU A 56 5.52 8.42 -11.02
CA GLU A 56 6.16 7.90 -9.80
C GLU A 56 5.97 8.86 -8.61
N SER A 57 6.34 10.13 -8.76
CA SER A 57 6.25 11.09 -7.67
C SER A 57 4.81 11.45 -7.29
N GLU A 58 3.90 11.49 -8.26
CA GLU A 58 2.46 11.70 -8.00
C GLU A 58 1.84 10.53 -7.23
N LEU A 59 2.12 9.29 -7.64
CA LEU A 59 1.63 8.09 -6.97
C LEU A 59 2.20 8.00 -5.56
N ARG A 60 3.51 8.24 -5.39
CA ARG A 60 4.18 8.28 -4.08
C ARG A 60 3.54 9.28 -3.14
N ALA A 61 3.33 10.51 -3.60
CA ALA A 61 2.72 11.56 -2.80
C ALA A 61 1.27 11.20 -2.42
N ALA A 62 0.52 10.61 -3.35
CA ALA A 62 -0.85 10.17 -3.09
C ALA A 62 -0.91 9.07 -2.02
N VAL A 63 -0.03 8.07 -2.07
CA VAL A 63 0.05 7.01 -1.05
C VAL A 63 0.36 7.60 0.33
N VAL A 64 1.39 8.45 0.44
CA VAL A 64 1.76 9.07 1.72
C VAL A 64 0.61 9.90 2.29
N ASN A 65 -0.08 10.68 1.46
CA ASN A 65 -1.21 11.50 1.88
C ASN A 65 -2.39 10.63 2.34
N ALA A 66 -2.70 9.54 1.62
CA ALA A 66 -3.77 8.64 1.98
C ALA A 66 -3.51 7.95 3.33
N LEU A 67 -2.30 7.41 3.52
CA LEU A 67 -1.91 6.77 4.77
C LEU A 67 -1.93 7.75 5.94
N THR A 68 -1.42 8.98 5.75
CA THR A 68 -1.42 10.02 6.79
C THR A 68 -2.84 10.45 7.17
N SER A 69 -3.80 10.31 6.27
CA SER A 69 -5.21 10.69 6.50
C SER A 69 -6.01 9.60 7.23
N VAL A 70 -5.46 8.39 7.40
CA VAL A 70 -6.14 7.32 8.12
C VAL A 70 -6.25 7.69 9.61
N PRO A 71 -7.45 7.64 10.22
CA PRO A 71 -7.62 7.92 11.64
C PRO A 71 -6.67 7.08 12.51
N GLY A 72 -6.04 7.73 13.48
CA GLY A 72 -5.13 7.07 14.42
C GLY A 72 -3.68 6.97 13.95
N VAL A 73 -3.38 7.25 12.68
CA VAL A 73 -2.00 7.37 12.17
C VAL A 73 -1.34 8.60 12.78
N ALA A 74 -0.18 8.39 13.41
CA ALA A 74 0.64 9.44 13.99
C ALA A 74 1.82 9.81 13.10
N LYS A 75 2.38 8.83 12.36
CA LYS A 75 3.54 9.02 11.49
C LYS A 75 3.51 8.04 10.32
N VAL A 76 3.93 8.52 9.16
CA VAL A 76 4.25 7.70 7.98
C VAL A 76 5.69 8.02 7.57
N SER A 77 6.49 7.00 7.30
CA SER A 77 7.83 7.15 6.74
C SER A 77 8.12 6.03 5.76
N GLU A 78 8.72 6.36 4.63
CA GLU A 78 9.18 5.36 3.67
C GLU A 78 10.37 4.58 4.21
N SER A 79 10.30 3.25 4.10
CA SER A 79 11.35 2.32 4.53
C SER A 79 12.14 1.78 3.34
N ASP A 80 11.47 1.58 2.20
CA ASP A 80 12.04 1.14 0.92
C ASP A 80 11.09 1.55 -0.21
N THR A 81 11.48 1.32 -1.47
CA THR A 81 10.63 1.51 -2.64
C THR A 81 9.32 0.75 -2.47
N GLY A 82 8.20 1.47 -2.44
CA GLY A 82 6.87 0.85 -2.28
C GLY A 82 6.56 0.32 -0.88
N VAL A 83 7.41 0.59 0.12
CA VAL A 83 7.24 0.12 1.49
C VAL A 83 7.27 1.30 2.46
N TRP A 84 6.18 1.47 3.22
CA TRP A 84 6.06 2.48 4.26
C TRP A 84 5.90 1.86 5.64
N LEU A 85 6.60 2.43 6.60
CA LEU A 85 6.36 2.24 8.02
C LEU A 85 5.31 3.26 8.49
N VAL A 86 4.23 2.77 9.07
CA VAL A 86 3.14 3.56 9.64
C VAL A 86 3.07 3.30 11.14
N VAL A 87 3.08 4.36 11.94
CA VAL A 87 3.00 4.28 13.41
C VAL A 87 1.71 4.91 13.89
N GLY A 88 0.96 4.23 14.75
CA GLY A 88 -0.24 4.78 15.38
C GLY A 88 -1.31 3.75 15.77
N ASP A 89 -2.36 4.23 16.41
CA ASP A 89 -3.53 3.44 16.83
C ASP A 89 -4.51 3.30 15.66
N THR A 90 -4.13 2.48 14.68
CA THR A 90 -4.90 2.21 13.46
C THR A 90 -4.94 0.71 13.18
N SER A 91 -5.76 0.31 12.20
CA SER A 91 -5.89 -1.08 11.75
C SER A 91 -5.25 -1.30 10.38
N GLY A 92 -4.70 -2.50 10.17
CA GLY A 92 -4.19 -2.91 8.87
C GLY A 92 -5.28 -2.85 7.78
N GLU A 93 -6.52 -3.22 8.10
CA GLU A 93 -7.66 -3.09 7.18
C GLU A 93 -7.82 -1.66 6.64
N GLN A 94 -7.84 -0.66 7.53
CA GLN A 94 -8.01 0.74 7.12
C GLN A 94 -6.81 1.24 6.30
N LEU A 95 -5.60 0.82 6.64
CA LEU A 95 -4.39 1.16 5.88
C LEU A 95 -4.42 0.52 4.49
N THR A 96 -4.78 -0.77 4.40
CA THR A 96 -4.91 -1.50 3.13
C THR A 96 -5.97 -0.83 2.25
N ILE A 97 -7.15 -0.50 2.78
CA ILE A 97 -8.21 0.21 2.05
C ILE A 97 -7.72 1.57 1.54
N ALA A 98 -7.03 2.35 2.39
CA ALA A 98 -6.56 3.67 2.00
C ALA A 98 -5.51 3.63 0.87
N ALA A 99 -4.53 2.73 0.98
CA ALA A 99 -3.52 2.55 -0.06
C ALA A 99 -4.11 1.95 -1.35
N ALA A 100 -5.01 0.97 -1.23
CA ALA A 100 -5.74 0.40 -2.37
C ALA A 100 -6.53 1.45 -3.14
N GLY A 101 -7.21 2.36 -2.44
CA GLY A 101 -7.95 3.45 -3.07
C GLY A 101 -7.07 4.37 -3.92
N VAL A 102 -5.80 4.56 -3.54
CA VAL A 102 -4.82 5.30 -4.35
C VAL A 102 -4.44 4.50 -5.59
N VAL A 103 -4.13 3.21 -5.44
CA VAL A 103 -3.82 2.34 -6.59
C VAL A 103 -4.99 2.34 -7.59
N ASP A 104 -6.23 2.26 -7.10
CA ASP A 104 -7.43 2.28 -7.93
C ASP A 104 -7.63 3.62 -8.64
N GLN A 105 -7.32 4.74 -7.97
CA GLN A 105 -7.35 6.07 -8.58
C GLN A 105 -6.35 6.19 -9.74
N PHE A 106 -5.20 5.53 -9.64
CA PHE A 106 -4.12 5.61 -10.64
C PHE A 106 -4.12 4.44 -11.62
N ALA A 107 -5.01 3.46 -11.48
CA ALA A 107 -4.95 2.17 -12.18
C ALA A 107 -4.80 2.32 -13.70
N ASP A 108 -5.61 3.17 -14.34
CA ASP A 108 -5.55 3.40 -15.79
C ASP A 108 -4.19 3.97 -16.24
N GLN A 109 -3.59 4.85 -15.43
CA GLN A 109 -2.28 5.44 -15.72
C GLN A 109 -1.15 4.43 -15.50
N ILE A 110 -1.25 3.62 -14.45
CA ILE A 110 -0.33 2.53 -14.15
C ILE A 110 -0.33 1.52 -15.31
N VAL A 111 -1.50 1.05 -15.72
CA VAL A 111 -1.63 0.08 -16.83
C VAL A 111 -1.07 0.68 -18.12
N ALA A 112 -1.44 1.92 -18.47
CA ALA A 112 -0.91 2.58 -19.67
C ALA A 112 0.61 2.76 -19.63
N TYR A 113 1.18 3.04 -18.45
CA TYR A 113 2.62 3.13 -18.26
C TYR A 113 3.29 1.77 -18.49
N LEU A 114 2.80 0.72 -17.84
CA LEU A 114 3.37 -0.63 -17.98
C LEU A 114 3.27 -1.14 -19.41
N ASP A 115 2.13 -0.95 -20.09
CA ASP A 115 1.93 -1.30 -21.49
C ASP A 115 2.91 -0.56 -22.43
N SER A 116 3.35 0.65 -22.05
CA SER A 116 4.32 1.42 -22.84
C SER A 116 5.75 0.87 -22.76
N LEU A 117 6.04 0.02 -21.77
CA LEU A 117 7.34 -0.60 -21.56
C LEU A 117 7.55 -1.86 -22.43
N GLY A 118 6.48 -2.46 -22.98
CA GLY A 118 6.52 -3.54 -23.98
C GLY A 118 5.90 -4.86 -23.53
#